data_AF-A0A7C7R196-F1
#
_entry.id   AF-A0A7C7R196-F1
#
_cell.length_a   1.000
_cell.length_b   1.000
_cell.length_c   1.000
_cell.angle_alpha   90.00
_cell.angle_beta   90.00
_cell.angle_gamma   90.00
#
_symmetry.space_group_name_H-M   'P 1'
#
loop_
_entity.id
_entity.type
_entity.pdbx_description
1 polymer ?
#
loop_
_entity_poly.entity_id
_entity_poly.type
_entity_poly.pdbx_seq_one_letter_code
_entity_poly.pdbx_strand_id
1 'polypeptide(L)' 'MEPHDRLTQRQRAIYEFIRQKIRERGYGPTVREIGRQFGIQSPNGVVCHLKALEKKGL' A
#
# COMPACT_ATOMS: atom_id res chain seq x y z
N MET A 1 13.58 -0.94 16.35
CA MET A 1 13.41 -1.32 14.92
C MET A 1 12.15 -0.64 14.43
N GLU A 2 12.26 0.23 13.45
CA GLU A 2 11.08 0.85 12.83
C GLU A 2 10.22 -0.24 12.16
N PRO A 3 8.88 -0.17 12.22
CA PRO A 3 7.99 -1.20 11.67
C PRO A 3 8.14 -1.42 10.15
N HIS A 4 8.83 -0.51 9.45
CA HIS A 4 9.09 -0.55 8.01
C HIS A 4 10.12 -1.59 7.57
N ASP A 5 11.00 -2.07 8.46
CA ASP A 5 12.12 -2.96 8.11
C ASP A 5 11.65 -4.38 7.71
N ARG A 6 10.42 -4.76 8.12
CA ARG A 6 9.80 -6.05 7.80
C ARG A 6 8.98 -6.05 6.53
N LEU A 7 8.92 -4.94 5.79
CA LEU A 7 8.14 -4.85 4.56
C LEU A 7 8.91 -5.42 3.38
N THR A 8 8.23 -6.21 2.55
CA THR A 8 8.78 -6.55 1.23
C THR A 8 8.86 -5.27 0.39
N GLN A 9 9.75 -5.23 -0.63
CA GLN A 9 9.85 -4.08 -1.53
C GLN A 9 8.48 -3.63 -2.06
N ARG A 10 7.62 -4.60 -2.42
CA ARG A 10 6.29 -4.32 -2.95
C ARG A 10 5.35 -3.71 -1.91
N GLN A 11 5.38 -4.20 -0.68
CA GLN A 11 4.62 -3.63 0.44
C GLN A 11 5.07 -2.22 0.78
N ARG A 12 6.40 -2.00 0.83
CA ARG A 12 6.98 -0.68 1.07
C ARG A 12 6.57 0.31 -0.03
N ALA A 13 6.62 -0.10 -1.29
CA ALA A 13 6.19 0.74 -2.40
C ALA A 13 4.69 1.09 -2.32
N ILE A 14 3.82 0.14 -1.96
CA ILE A 14 2.39 0.40 -1.74
C ILE A 14 2.19 1.39 -0.60
N TYR A 15 2.87 1.20 0.53
CA TYR A 15 2.79 2.10 1.68
C TYR A 15 3.24 3.53 1.34
N GLU A 16 4.39 3.68 0.70
CA GLU A 16 4.91 4.98 0.27
C GLU A 16 3.99 5.65 -0.74
N PHE A 17 3.41 4.89 -1.69
CA PHE A 17 2.44 5.41 -2.64
C PHE A 17 1.18 5.94 -1.95
N ILE A 18 0.64 5.21 -0.96
CA ILE A 18 -0.51 5.65 -0.17
C ILE A 18 -0.17 6.94 0.57
N ARG A 19 0.97 6.96 1.27
CA ARG A 19 1.43 8.10 2.07
C ARG A 19 1.68 9.34 1.22
N GLN A 20 2.27 9.17 0.04
CA GLN A 20 2.47 10.25 -0.93
C GLN A 20 1.13 10.80 -1.42
N LYS A 21 0.16 9.94 -1.77
CA LYS A 21 -1.15 10.39 -2.23
C LYS A 21 -1.93 11.16 -1.16
N ILE A 22 -1.84 10.72 0.09
CA ILE A 22 -2.42 11.45 1.23
C ILE A 22 -1.76 12.84 1.35
N ARG A 23 -0.43 12.94 1.22
CA ARG A 23 0.27 14.24 1.27
C ARG A 23 -0.07 15.15 0.09
N GLU A 24 -0.18 14.60 -1.11
CA GLU A 24 -0.45 15.37 -2.33
C GLU A 24 -1.91 15.84 -2.43
N ARG A 25 -2.86 14.97 -2.09
CA ARG A 25 -4.30 15.18 -2.36
C ARG A 25 -5.15 15.35 -1.10
N GLY A 26 -4.60 15.03 0.07
CA GLY A 26 -5.32 15.01 1.35
C GLY A 26 -6.08 13.70 1.63
N TYR A 27 -6.08 12.75 0.68
CA TYR A 27 -6.77 11.45 0.83
C TYR A 27 -5.96 10.29 0.24
N GLY A 28 -6.18 9.10 0.78
CA GLY A 28 -5.52 7.87 0.33
C GLY A 28 -6.04 7.40 -1.03
N PRO A 29 -5.20 6.71 -1.82
CA PRO A 29 -5.62 6.15 -3.10
C PRO A 29 -6.55 4.96 -2.85
N THR A 30 -7.45 4.71 -3.79
CA THR A 30 -8.37 3.56 -3.74
C THR A 30 -7.65 2.26 -4.07
N VAL A 31 -8.24 1.13 -3.66
CA VAL A 31 -7.76 -0.23 -4.00
C VAL A 31 -7.57 -0.39 -5.51
N ARG A 32 -8.47 0.20 -6.31
CA ARG A 32 -8.38 0.19 -7.78
C ARG A 32 -7.20 1.02 -8.31
N GLU A 33 -6.93 2.18 -7.73
CA GLU A 33 -5.79 3.02 -8.12
C GLU A 33 -4.45 2.36 -7.77
N ILE A 34 -4.35 1.80 -6.56
CA ILE A 34 -3.19 1.00 -6.15
C ILE A 34 -3.02 -0.18 -7.12
N GLY A 35 -4.11 -0.87 -7.46
CA GLY A 35 -4.07 -1.97 -8.41
C GLY A 35 -3.55 -1.56 -9.78
N ARG A 36 -4.06 -0.46 -10.34
CA ARG A 36 -3.56 0.10 -11.61
C ARG A 36 -2.09 0.48 -11.55
N GLN A 37 -1.65 1.13 -10.46
CA GLN A 37 -0.26 1.58 -10.31
C GLN A 37 0.73 0.42 -10.20
N PHE A 38 0.36 -0.65 -9.49
CA PHE A 38 1.24 -1.80 -9.24
C PHE A 38 1.02 -2.99 -10.20
N GLY A 39 0.20 -2.79 -11.24
CA GLY A 39 -0.14 -3.84 -12.21
C GLY A 39 -0.96 -5.00 -11.62
N ILE A 40 -1.63 -4.78 -10.50
CA ILE A 40 -2.48 -5.77 -9.85
C ILE A 40 -3.88 -5.65 -10.44
N GLN A 41 -4.23 -6.59 -11.30
CA GLN A 41 -5.53 -6.60 -12.00
C GLN A 41 -6.71 -6.91 -11.06
N SER A 42 -6.46 -7.55 -9.93
CA SER A 42 -7.50 -8.01 -9.03
C SER A 42 -7.52 -7.20 -7.72
N PRO A 43 -8.65 -6.60 -7.32
CA PRO A 43 -8.75 -5.82 -6.09
C PRO A 43 -8.41 -6.65 -4.85
N ASN A 44 -8.67 -7.96 -4.87
CA ASN A 44 -8.30 -8.87 -3.78
C ASN A 44 -6.79 -8.96 -3.56
N GLY A 45 -5.98 -8.86 -4.62
CA GLY A 45 -4.52 -8.88 -4.51
C GLY A 45 -4.00 -7.66 -3.75
N VAL A 46 -4.57 -6.49 -4.05
CA VAL A 46 -4.24 -5.24 -3.34
C VAL A 46 -4.68 -5.32 -1.88
N VAL A 47 -5.91 -5.78 -1.60
CA VAL A 47 -6.42 -5.94 -0.24
C VAL A 47 -5.55 -6.90 0.57
N CYS A 48 -5.02 -7.97 -0.04
CA CYS A 48 -4.10 -8.88 0.63
C CYS A 48 -2.81 -8.17 1.07
N HIS A 49 -2.25 -7.31 0.22
CA HIS A 49 -1.10 -6.49 0.59
C HIS A 49 -1.43 -5.47 1.69
N LEU A 50 -2.59 -4.82 1.63
CA LEU A 50 -3.06 -3.89 2.66
C LEU A 50 -3.24 -4.59 4.01
N LYS A 51 -3.91 -5.75 4.03
CA LYS A 51 -4.03 -6.57 5.25
C LYS A 51 -2.68 -7.00 5.81
N ALA A 52 -1.71 -7.27 4.94
CA ALA A 52 -0.36 -7.61 5.39
C ALA A 52 0.39 -6.41 5.97
N LEU A 53 0.09 -5.17 5.53
CA LEU A 53 0.58 -3.94 6.15
C LEU A 53 -0.10 -3.72 7.51
N GLU A 54 -1.44 -3.82 7.56
CA GLU A 54 -2.24 -3.66 8.78
C GLU A 54 -1.83 -4.67 9.86
N LYS A 55 -1.62 -5.94 9.49
CA LYS A 55 -1.13 -7.00 10.39
C LYS A 55 0.27 -6.71 10.96
N LYS A 56 1.05 -5.87 10.29
CA LYS A 56 2.38 -5.43 10.76
C LYS A 56 2.31 -4.17 11.64
N GLY A 57 1.10 -3.65 11.90
CA GLY A 57 0.87 -2.46 12.72
C GLY A 57 1.18 -1.16 11.99
N LEU A 58 1.05 -1.15 10.66
CA LEU A 58 1.27 0.00 9.78
C LEU A 58 -0.04 0.54 9.21
#